data_AF-J9FGM0-F1
#
_entry.id   AF-J9FGM0-F1
#
_cell.length_a   1.000
_cell.length_b   1.000
_cell.length_c   1.000
_cell.angle_alpha   90.00
_cell.angle_beta   90.00
_cell.angle_gamma   90.00
#
_symmetry.space_group_name_H-M   'P 1'
#
loop_
_entity.id
_entity.type
_entity.pdbx_description
1 polymer ?
#
loop_
_entity_poly.entity_id
_entity_poly.type
_entity_poly.pdbx_seq_one_letter_code
_entity_poly.pdbx_strand_id
1 'polypeptide(L)'
;MRTGCFGFCEKGPVVKIIPDNTFYVQVQPEDAEEIVHTHLLNGHKVERLLYVNPENQKPVPDSKHIGFYQKQLRIALRNCGFIDPENINEYIARDGYMALGKALIEMTPEETIKEIIDSGLRGRGGGGFPTGLKWQITRKVQAPQKYVVCNADEGDPGAFMDRSILEGDPNSIVEAMAINGYCTGANKGLIYIRAE
;
A
#
# COMPACT_ATOMS: atom_id res chain seq x y z
N MET A 1 1.06 -2.82 17.70
CA MET A 1 0.59 -2.50 16.35
C MET A 1 1.32 -3.43 15.41
N ARG A 2 0.60 -4.30 14.69
CA ARG A 2 1.20 -5.05 13.59
C ARG A 2 1.21 -4.10 12.39
N THR A 3 2.21 -4.15 11.52
CA THR A 3 2.25 -3.27 10.35
C THR A 3 2.55 -4.09 9.11
N GLY A 4 2.10 -3.59 7.96
CA GLY A 4 2.56 -4.12 6.67
C GLY A 4 4.09 -3.96 6.48
N CYS A 5 4.61 -4.58 5.43
CA CYS A 5 6.01 -4.48 5.06
C CYS A 5 6.42 -3.02 4.70
N PHE A 6 7.62 -2.62 5.12
CA PHE A 6 8.19 -1.30 4.79
C PHE A 6 8.83 -1.24 3.39
N GLY A 7 9.07 -2.39 2.76
CA GLY A 7 9.65 -2.55 1.42
C GLY A 7 11.18 -2.69 1.39
N PHE A 8 11.89 -2.42 2.50
CA PHE A 8 13.35 -2.58 2.58
C PHE A 8 13.74 -3.96 3.14
N CYS A 9 13.33 -5.02 2.43
CA CYS A 9 13.45 -6.41 2.90
C CYS A 9 14.89 -6.85 3.21
N GLU A 10 15.89 -6.33 2.48
CA GLU A 10 17.31 -6.63 2.69
C GLU A 10 17.80 -6.26 4.12
N LYS A 11 17.13 -5.31 4.77
CA LYS A 11 17.49 -4.81 6.11
C LYS A 11 16.55 -5.29 7.21
N GLY A 12 15.68 -6.26 6.90
CA GLY A 12 14.81 -6.92 7.88
C GLY A 12 15.57 -7.82 8.86
N PRO A 13 15.00 -8.12 10.04
CA PRO A 13 13.79 -7.53 10.62
C PRO A 13 13.97 -6.05 10.98
N VAL A 14 12.91 -5.25 10.78
CA VAL A 14 12.92 -3.80 10.99
C VAL A 14 12.01 -3.42 12.16
N VAL A 15 12.49 -2.51 13.01
CA VAL A 15 11.67 -1.83 14.02
C VAL A 15 11.65 -0.34 13.73
N LYS A 16 10.44 0.23 13.62
CA LYS A 16 10.24 1.65 13.38
C LYS A 16 9.62 2.30 14.62
N ILE A 17 10.25 3.37 15.10
CA ILE A 17 9.74 4.17 16.24
C ILE A 17 9.14 5.47 15.73
N ILE A 18 7.90 5.74 16.15
CA ILE A 18 7.11 6.94 15.83
C ILE A 18 6.88 7.70 17.16
N PRO A 19 6.90 9.06 17.18
CA PRO A 19 6.98 9.99 16.05
C PRO A 19 8.38 10.27 15.51
N ASP A 20 9.43 9.80 16.20
CA ASP A 20 10.84 10.08 15.88
C ASP A 20 11.32 9.60 14.50
N ASN A 21 10.49 8.79 13.82
CA ASN A 21 10.73 8.20 12.51
C ASN A 21 12.05 7.43 12.40
N THR A 22 12.50 6.89 13.54
CA THR A 22 13.75 6.12 13.68
C THR A 22 13.55 4.73 13.12
N PHE A 23 14.57 4.23 12.43
CA PHE A 23 14.51 2.99 11.66
C PHE A 23 15.67 2.09 12.05
N TYR A 24 15.36 1.11 12.90
CA TYR A 24 16.30 0.08 13.31
C TYR A 24 16.25 -1.09 12.33
N VAL A 25 17.43 -1.58 11.95
CA VAL A 25 17.60 -2.64 10.94
C VAL A 25 18.23 -3.88 11.57
N GLN A 26 17.92 -5.05 11.00
CA GLN A 26 18.48 -6.35 11.42
C GLN A 26 18.27 -6.66 12.92
N VAL A 27 17.18 -6.15 13.48
CA VAL A 27 16.85 -6.25 14.91
C VAL A 27 16.62 -7.71 15.29
N GLN A 28 17.24 -8.16 16.37
CA GLN A 28 17.06 -9.46 16.99
C GLN A 28 16.15 -9.37 18.22
N PRO A 29 15.53 -10.48 18.68
CA PRO A 29 14.70 -10.48 19.89
C PRO A 29 15.41 -9.93 21.13
N GLU A 30 16.71 -10.16 21.25
CA GLU A 30 17.54 -9.72 22.39
C GLU A 30 17.76 -8.20 22.41
N ASP A 31 17.63 -7.53 21.25
CA ASP A 31 17.77 -6.07 21.14
C ASP A 31 16.58 -5.31 21.74
N ALA A 32 15.46 -6.00 22.00
CA ALA A 32 14.22 -5.37 22.44
C ALA A 32 14.38 -4.61 23.76
N GLU A 33 15.09 -5.19 24.74
CA GLU A 33 15.34 -4.56 26.04
C GLU A 33 16.15 -3.28 25.88
N GLU A 34 17.21 -3.29 25.05
CA GLU A 34 18.04 -2.12 24.79
C GLU A 34 17.26 -1.00 24.10
N ILE A 35 16.40 -1.32 23.12
CA ILE A 35 15.55 -0.33 22.44
C ILE A 35 14.60 0.34 23.43
N VAL A 36 13.97 -0.44 24.32
CA VAL A 36 13.05 0.12 25.33
C VAL A 36 13.79 1.03 26.30
N HIS A 37 14.89 0.57 26.89
CA HIS A 37 15.60 1.34 27.89
C HIS A 37 16.31 2.57 27.30
N THR A 38 17.02 2.40 26.19
CA THR A 38 17.84 3.48 25.60
C THR A 38 16.97 4.50 24.86
N HIS A 39 16.03 4.03 24.02
CA HIS A 39 15.24 4.94 23.18
C HIS A 39 13.93 5.34 23.83
N LEU A 40 13.08 4.39 24.22
CA LEU A 40 11.73 4.74 24.69
C LEU A 40 11.73 5.43 26.06
N LEU A 41 12.60 5.02 26.98
CA LEU A 41 12.67 5.61 28.32
C LEU A 41 13.63 6.80 28.39
N ASN A 42 14.80 6.71 27.77
CA ASN A 42 15.85 7.74 27.90
C ASN A 42 15.93 8.70 26.70
N GLY A 43 15.20 8.46 25.61
CA GLY A 43 15.18 9.34 24.43
C GLY A 43 16.42 9.26 23.53
N HIS A 44 17.32 8.31 23.77
CA HIS A 44 18.56 8.13 23.00
C HIS A 44 18.41 7.02 21.96
N LYS A 45 18.91 7.24 20.74
CA LYS A 45 18.84 6.21 19.69
C LYS A 45 19.91 5.15 19.91
N VAL A 46 19.56 3.89 19.64
CA VAL A 46 20.51 2.78 19.66
C VAL A 46 21.36 2.82 18.39
N GLU A 47 22.51 3.49 18.44
CA GLU A 47 23.31 3.81 17.25
C GLU A 47 23.73 2.58 16.43
N ARG A 48 24.06 1.46 17.10
CA ARG A 48 24.47 0.21 16.44
C ARG A 48 23.38 -0.42 15.58
N LEU A 49 22.11 -0.11 15.86
CA LEU A 49 20.95 -0.64 15.15
C LEU A 49 20.47 0.30 14.04
N LEU A 50 21.01 1.51 13.96
CA LEU A 50 20.62 2.47 12.91
C LEU A 50 21.13 1.99 11.54
N TYR A 51 20.33 2.25 10.51
CA TYR A 51 20.79 2.06 9.14
C TYR A 51 22.03 2.94 8.87
N VAL A 52 23.10 2.33 8.37
CA VAL A 52 24.32 3.03 7.96
C VAL A 52 24.28 3.26 6.45
N ASN A 53 24.46 4.51 6.02
CA ASN A 53 24.53 4.82 4.60
C ASN A 53 25.85 4.27 4.01
N PRO A 54 25.81 3.38 3.00
CA PRO A 54 27.02 2.78 2.43
C PRO A 54 27.96 3.78 1.77
N GLU A 55 27.47 4.93 1.31
CA GLU A 55 28.28 5.94 0.61
C GLU A 55 29.19 6.74 1.54
N ASN A 56 28.73 7.04 2.77
CA ASN A 56 29.44 7.92 3.70
C ASN A 56 29.73 7.27 5.06
N GLN A 57 29.31 6.01 5.27
CA GLN A 57 29.51 5.22 6.49
C GLN A 57 28.95 5.88 7.76
N LYS A 58 27.93 6.74 7.63
CA LYS A 58 27.26 7.39 8.75
C LYS A 58 25.89 6.77 9.04
N PRO A 59 25.50 6.67 10.33
CA PRO A 59 24.15 6.26 10.69
C PRO A 59 23.13 7.29 10.22
N VAL A 60 21.97 6.81 9.80
CA VAL A 60 20.85 7.61 9.33
C VAL A 60 19.72 7.51 10.38
N PRO A 61 19.57 8.52 11.24
CA PRO A 61 18.68 8.43 12.40
C PRO A 61 17.19 8.62 12.07
N ASP A 62 16.86 9.09 10.86
CA ASP A 62 15.48 9.29 10.38
C ASP A 62 15.32 8.59 9.02
N SER A 63 14.34 7.69 8.93
CA SER A 63 14.07 6.91 7.70
C SER A 63 13.84 7.77 6.44
N LYS A 64 13.38 9.01 6.57
CA LYS A 64 13.23 9.94 5.42
C LYS A 64 14.57 10.28 4.76
N HIS A 65 15.68 10.10 5.47
CA HIS A 65 17.01 10.36 4.95
C HIS A 65 17.73 9.12 4.38
N ILE A 66 17.07 7.97 4.42
CA ILE A 66 17.61 6.75 3.81
C ILE A 66 17.47 6.87 2.28
N GLY A 67 18.59 6.81 1.57
CA GLY A 67 18.63 6.95 0.11
C GLY A 67 17.70 5.98 -0.65
N PHE A 68 17.44 4.80 -0.07
CA PHE A 68 16.45 3.84 -0.57
C PHE A 68 15.04 4.46 -0.68
N TYR A 69 14.56 5.16 0.35
CA TYR A 69 13.21 5.74 0.37
C TYR A 69 13.13 7.11 -0.30
N GLN A 70 14.19 7.93 -0.22
CA GLN A 70 14.18 9.32 -0.71
C GLN A 70 13.80 9.46 -2.18
N LYS A 71 14.16 8.47 -3.01
CA LYS A 71 13.94 8.51 -4.45
C LYS A 71 12.60 7.88 -4.87
N GLN A 72 11.77 7.44 -3.92
CA GLN A 72 10.53 6.72 -4.19
C GLN A 72 9.30 7.63 -4.05
N LEU A 73 8.40 7.55 -5.04
CA LEU A 73 7.04 8.08 -4.91
C LEU A 73 6.07 6.92 -4.65
N ARG A 74 5.75 6.69 -3.38
CA ARG A 74 4.90 5.57 -2.95
C ARG A 74 3.42 5.92 -3.07
N ILE A 75 2.84 5.70 -4.25
CA ILE A 75 1.39 5.92 -4.49
C ILE A 75 0.58 4.70 -4.06
N ALA A 76 0.87 3.52 -4.64
CA ALA A 76 0.17 2.28 -4.33
C ALA A 76 0.53 1.75 -2.93
N LEU A 77 1.79 1.92 -2.51
CA LEU A 77 2.31 1.46 -1.22
C LEU A 77 2.29 2.55 -0.13
N ARG A 78 1.41 3.57 -0.26
CA ARG A 78 1.41 4.76 0.62
C ARG A 78 1.11 4.45 2.09
N ASN A 79 0.38 3.36 2.35
CA ASN A 79 -0.01 2.94 3.70
C ASN A 79 0.81 1.75 4.24
N CYS A 80 1.45 0.96 3.37
CA CYS A 80 2.24 -0.19 3.81
C CYS A 80 3.36 0.22 4.78
N GLY A 81 3.35 -0.33 5.99
CA GLY A 81 4.27 0.02 7.09
C GLY A 81 3.85 1.23 7.94
N PHE A 82 2.72 1.87 7.63
CA PHE A 82 2.21 3.02 8.40
C PHE A 82 0.88 2.74 9.10
N ILE A 83 0.16 1.71 8.69
CA ILE A 83 -1.07 1.25 9.32
C ILE A 83 -0.96 -0.20 9.76
N ASP A 84 -1.79 -0.56 10.73
CA ASP A 84 -2.21 -1.93 10.96
C ASP A 84 -3.23 -2.34 9.89
N PRO A 85 -2.88 -3.29 8.99
CA PRO A 85 -3.73 -3.67 7.85
C PRO A 85 -5.05 -4.32 8.28
N GLU A 86 -5.12 -4.85 9.51
CA GLU A 86 -6.34 -5.46 10.07
C GLU A 86 -7.25 -4.44 10.77
N ASN A 87 -6.80 -3.18 10.91
CA ASN A 87 -7.55 -2.12 11.57
C ASN A 87 -8.13 -1.12 10.56
N ILE A 88 -9.41 -1.25 10.24
CA ILE A 88 -10.11 -0.34 9.32
C ILE A 88 -10.04 1.13 9.74
N ASN A 89 -9.99 1.43 11.04
CA ASN A 89 -9.95 2.82 11.52
C ASN A 89 -8.65 3.52 11.13
N GLU A 90 -7.54 2.79 11.03
CA GLU A 90 -6.26 3.35 10.60
C GLU A 90 -6.24 3.64 9.10
N TYR A 91 -6.93 2.82 8.30
CA TYR A 91 -7.16 3.11 6.89
C TYR A 91 -8.01 4.38 6.73
N ILE A 92 -9.12 4.49 7.46
CA ILE A 92 -10.01 5.67 7.44
C ILE A 92 -9.27 6.93 7.92
N ALA A 93 -8.47 6.83 8.98
CA ALA A 93 -7.68 7.95 9.49
C ALA A 93 -6.63 8.49 8.49
N ARG A 94 -6.36 7.73 7.42
CA ARG A 94 -5.47 8.10 6.31
C ARG A 94 -6.23 8.27 5.00
N ASP A 95 -7.40 8.90 5.09
CA ASP A 95 -8.28 9.23 3.96
C ASP A 95 -8.89 8.01 3.22
N GLY A 96 -8.82 6.83 3.83
CA GLY A 96 -9.44 5.62 3.30
C GLY A 96 -10.95 5.76 3.15
N TYR A 97 -11.51 5.25 2.06
CA TYR A 97 -12.92 5.36 1.65
C TYR A 97 -13.40 6.77 1.28
N MET A 98 -12.56 7.80 1.37
CA MET A 98 -12.96 9.14 0.93
C MET A 98 -13.21 9.21 -0.58
N ALA A 99 -12.41 8.49 -1.39
CA ALA A 99 -12.61 8.45 -2.83
C ALA A 99 -13.90 7.72 -3.22
N LEU A 100 -14.21 6.62 -2.51
CA LEU A 100 -15.50 5.95 -2.67
C LEU A 100 -16.67 6.84 -2.26
N GLY A 101 -16.56 7.53 -1.12
CA GLY A 101 -17.58 8.48 -0.66
C GLY A 101 -17.86 9.57 -1.70
N LYS A 102 -16.79 10.20 -2.23
CA LYS A 102 -16.88 11.18 -3.32
C LYS A 102 -17.56 10.59 -4.56
N ALA A 103 -17.14 9.41 -5.00
CA ALA A 103 -17.71 8.76 -6.19
C ALA A 103 -19.21 8.49 -6.02
N LEU A 104 -19.67 8.09 -4.84
CA LEU A 104 -21.07 7.74 -4.58
C LEU A 104 -21.98 8.95 -4.36
N ILE A 105 -21.46 10.01 -3.74
CA ILE A 105 -22.28 11.13 -3.26
C ILE A 105 -22.22 12.33 -4.20
N GLU A 106 -21.07 12.55 -4.84
CA GLU A 106 -20.77 13.78 -5.59
C GLU A 106 -20.62 13.56 -7.09
N MET A 107 -20.49 12.31 -7.55
CA MET A 107 -20.18 12.00 -8.95
C MET A 107 -21.13 10.94 -9.51
N THR A 108 -21.40 11.01 -10.80
CA THR A 108 -22.00 9.92 -11.57
C THR A 108 -20.96 8.86 -11.95
N PRO A 109 -21.37 7.60 -12.24
CA PRO A 109 -20.46 6.58 -12.75
C PRO A 109 -19.64 7.05 -13.97
N GLU A 110 -20.27 7.80 -14.87
CA GLU A 110 -19.65 8.32 -16.08
C GLU A 110 -18.61 9.41 -15.78
N GLU A 111 -18.85 10.28 -14.80
CA GLU A 111 -17.86 11.26 -14.32
C GLU A 111 -16.68 10.60 -13.61
N THR A 112 -16.94 9.59 -12.77
CA THR A 112 -15.85 8.83 -12.14
C THR A 112 -15.02 8.09 -13.17
N ILE A 113 -15.63 7.49 -14.20
CA ILE A 113 -14.90 6.87 -15.32
C ILE A 113 -14.06 7.92 -16.05
N LYS A 114 -14.59 9.13 -16.28
CA LYS A 114 -13.85 10.21 -16.90
C LYS A 114 -12.61 10.60 -16.09
N GLU A 115 -12.72 10.71 -14.77
CA GLU A 115 -11.57 10.97 -13.89
C GLU A 115 -10.46 9.90 -14.07
N ILE A 116 -10.85 8.62 -14.16
CA ILE A 116 -9.89 7.53 -14.39
C ILE A 116 -9.26 7.60 -15.79
N ILE A 117 -10.02 8.01 -16.81
CA ILE A 117 -9.48 8.23 -18.16
C ILE A 117 -8.47 9.38 -18.13
N ASP A 118 -8.83 10.50 -17.52
CA ASP A 118 -8.01 11.72 -17.45
C ASP A 118 -6.72 11.49 -16.63
N SER A 119 -6.77 10.59 -15.64
CA SER A 119 -5.58 10.18 -14.86
C SER A 119 -4.51 9.44 -15.70
N GLY A 120 -4.87 8.93 -16.88
CA GLY A 120 -3.99 8.12 -17.71
C GLY A 120 -3.64 6.75 -17.12
N LEU A 121 -4.43 6.24 -16.15
CA LEU A 121 -4.17 4.96 -15.52
C LEU A 121 -4.21 3.81 -16.55
N ARG A 122 -3.18 2.96 -16.50
CA ARG A 122 -3.02 1.78 -17.35
C ARG A 122 -2.98 0.51 -16.50
N GLY A 123 -3.42 -0.61 -17.08
CA GLY A 123 -3.34 -1.92 -16.43
C GLY A 123 -1.92 -2.29 -16.04
N ARG A 124 -1.72 -2.67 -14.76
CA ARG A 124 -0.40 -2.95 -14.18
C ARG A 124 0.04 -4.41 -14.25
N GLY A 125 -0.84 -5.33 -14.66
CA GLY A 125 -0.49 -6.73 -14.95
C GLY A 125 0.16 -6.94 -16.32
N GLY A 126 1.03 -6.04 -16.77
CA GLY A 126 1.81 -6.19 -18.02
C GLY A 126 1.17 -5.60 -19.29
N GLY A 127 -0.09 -5.93 -19.59
CA GLY A 127 -0.71 -5.55 -20.89
C GLY A 127 -0.91 -4.04 -21.12
N GLY A 128 -0.87 -3.21 -20.07
CA GLY A 128 -0.87 -1.75 -20.20
C GLY A 128 -2.10 -1.14 -20.87
N PHE A 129 -3.24 -1.84 -20.93
CA PHE A 129 -4.46 -1.30 -21.52
C PHE A 129 -5.01 -0.13 -20.67
N PRO A 130 -5.54 0.96 -21.26
CA PRO A 130 -6.09 2.08 -20.50
C PRO A 130 -7.27 1.64 -19.61
N THR A 131 -7.14 1.82 -18.30
CA THR A 131 -8.11 1.33 -17.31
C THR A 131 -9.47 1.99 -17.48
N GLY A 132 -9.50 3.32 -17.65
CA GLY A 132 -10.74 4.08 -17.83
C GLY A 132 -11.50 3.69 -19.10
N LEU A 133 -10.79 3.39 -20.20
CA LEU A 133 -11.41 2.89 -21.43
C LEU A 133 -12.04 1.50 -21.21
N LYS A 134 -11.34 0.61 -20.49
CA LYS A 134 -11.87 -0.72 -20.14
C LYS A 134 -13.18 -0.60 -19.34
N TRP A 135 -13.23 0.31 -18.37
CA TRP A 135 -14.42 0.56 -17.57
C TRP A 135 -15.56 1.15 -18.42
N GLN A 136 -15.26 2.12 -19.29
CA GLN A 136 -16.25 2.72 -20.18
C GLN A 136 -16.90 1.69 -21.11
N ILE A 137 -16.10 0.80 -21.72
CA ILE A 137 -16.62 -0.28 -22.57
C ILE A 137 -17.52 -1.20 -21.74
N THR A 138 -17.08 -1.60 -20.55
CA THR A 138 -17.83 -2.49 -19.65
C THR A 138 -19.16 -1.87 -19.20
N ARG A 139 -19.18 -0.57 -18.91
CA ARG A 139 -20.37 0.17 -18.52
C ARG A 139 -21.44 0.16 -19.62
N LYS A 140 -21.04 0.35 -20.88
CA LYS A 140 -21.95 0.39 -22.06
C LYS A 140 -22.68 -0.93 -22.32
N VAL A 141 -22.10 -2.07 -21.92
CA VAL A 141 -22.72 -3.39 -22.10
C VAL A 141 -23.96 -3.51 -21.20
N GLN A 142 -25.10 -3.89 -21.80
CA GLN A 142 -26.32 -4.22 -21.06
C GLN A 142 -26.29 -5.69 -20.68
N ALA A 143 -26.29 -5.98 -19.38
CA ALA A 143 -26.31 -7.32 -18.85
C ALA A 143 -27.02 -7.33 -17.49
N PRO A 144 -27.82 -8.37 -17.17
CA PRO A 144 -28.51 -8.46 -15.88
C PRO A 144 -27.53 -8.61 -14.71
N GLN A 145 -26.31 -9.06 -14.97
CA GLN A 145 -25.26 -9.26 -13.96
C GLN A 145 -23.91 -8.87 -14.54
N LYS A 146 -23.13 -8.11 -13.76
CA LYS A 146 -21.73 -7.77 -14.04
C LYS A 146 -20.85 -8.08 -12.83
N TYR A 147 -19.55 -8.21 -13.08
CA TYR A 147 -18.58 -8.59 -12.06
C TYR A 147 -17.36 -7.67 -12.08
N VAL A 148 -16.80 -7.43 -10.90
CA VAL A 148 -15.43 -6.92 -10.74
C VAL A 148 -14.54 -8.09 -10.34
N VAL A 149 -13.49 -8.35 -11.11
CA VAL A 149 -12.52 -9.40 -10.80
C VAL A 149 -11.17 -8.76 -10.55
N CYS A 150 -10.63 -8.94 -9.34
CA CYS A 150 -9.25 -8.63 -8.99
C CYS A 150 -8.42 -9.89 -9.23
N ASN A 151 -7.48 -9.82 -10.16
CA ASN A 151 -6.49 -10.87 -10.37
C ASN A 151 -5.30 -10.60 -9.44
N ALA A 152 -5.14 -11.42 -8.41
CA ALA A 152 -4.03 -11.40 -7.48
C ALA A 152 -3.26 -12.74 -7.47
N ASP A 153 -3.13 -13.34 -8.65
CA ASP A 153 -2.37 -14.57 -8.85
C ASP A 153 -0.85 -14.36 -8.74
N GLU A 154 -0.35 -13.15 -9.06
CA GLU A 154 1.07 -12.74 -9.02
C GLU A 154 2.06 -13.89 -9.33
N GLY A 155 1.87 -14.56 -10.48
CA GLY A 155 2.59 -15.78 -10.84
C GLY A 155 4.05 -15.59 -11.29
N ASP A 156 4.46 -14.36 -11.61
CA ASP A 156 5.76 -14.06 -12.17
C ASP A 156 6.90 -14.19 -11.12
N PRO A 157 7.99 -14.92 -11.42
CA PRO A 157 9.12 -15.05 -10.49
C PRO A 157 9.68 -13.69 -10.08
N GLY A 158 9.73 -13.45 -8.77
CA GLY A 158 10.26 -12.20 -8.19
C GLY A 158 9.25 -11.05 -8.09
N ALA A 159 8.00 -11.23 -8.52
CA ALA A 159 6.92 -10.30 -8.23
C ALA A 159 6.34 -10.55 -6.82
N PHE A 160 6.19 -9.47 -6.04
CA PHE A 160 5.60 -9.49 -4.69
C PHE A 160 4.89 -8.16 -4.36
N MET A 161 4.60 -7.35 -5.37
CA MET A 161 3.94 -6.05 -5.23
C MET A 161 2.47 -6.21 -4.85
N ASP A 162 1.76 -7.14 -5.50
CA ASP A 162 0.35 -7.38 -5.21
C ASP A 162 0.20 -7.95 -3.80
N ARG A 163 1.05 -8.93 -3.45
CA ARG A 163 1.17 -9.45 -2.08
C ARG A 163 1.39 -8.34 -1.05
N SER A 164 2.29 -7.39 -1.33
CA SER A 164 2.61 -6.29 -0.40
C SER A 164 1.40 -5.40 -0.11
N ILE A 165 0.52 -5.18 -1.10
CA ILE A 165 -0.71 -4.40 -0.91
C ILE A 165 -1.78 -5.23 -0.21
N LEU A 166 -1.94 -6.50 -0.60
CA LEU A 166 -2.88 -7.42 0.04
C LEU A 166 -2.60 -7.59 1.53
N GLU A 167 -1.34 -7.76 1.91
CA GLU A 167 -0.93 -7.93 3.31
C GLU A 167 -0.86 -6.59 4.06
N GLY A 168 -0.50 -5.49 3.38
CA GLY A 168 -0.15 -4.23 4.02
C GLY A 168 -1.18 -3.10 3.93
N ASP A 169 -2.12 -3.16 2.99
CA ASP A 169 -3.18 -2.18 2.77
C ASP A 169 -4.42 -2.79 2.08
N PRO A 170 -5.04 -3.86 2.64
CA PRO A 170 -6.10 -4.63 1.97
C PRO A 170 -7.35 -3.80 1.67
N ASN A 171 -7.69 -2.84 2.53
CA ASN A 171 -8.87 -1.99 2.35
C ASN A 171 -8.77 -1.13 1.08
N SER A 172 -7.56 -0.78 0.62
CA SER A 172 -7.37 -0.07 -0.64
C SER A 172 -7.85 -0.85 -1.87
N ILE A 173 -7.72 -2.19 -1.83
CA ILE A 173 -8.21 -3.08 -2.89
C ILE A 173 -9.73 -3.13 -2.86
N VAL A 174 -10.30 -3.31 -1.66
CA VAL A 174 -11.77 -3.33 -1.47
C VAL A 174 -12.40 -2.02 -1.93
N GLU A 175 -11.82 -0.88 -1.54
CA GLU A 175 -12.29 0.44 -1.98
C GLU A 175 -12.24 0.58 -3.51
N ALA A 176 -11.10 0.22 -4.13
CA ALA A 176 -10.96 0.31 -5.58
C ALA A 176 -11.94 -0.61 -6.32
N MET A 177 -12.19 -1.81 -5.80
CA MET A 177 -13.18 -2.73 -6.36
C MET A 177 -14.61 -2.20 -6.22
N ALA A 178 -14.93 -1.56 -5.10
CA ALA A 178 -16.23 -0.92 -4.88
C ALA A 178 -16.45 0.24 -5.86
N ILE A 179 -15.44 1.10 -6.06
CA ILE A 179 -15.49 2.19 -7.04
C ILE A 179 -15.69 1.63 -8.46
N ASN A 180 -14.94 0.58 -8.84
CA ASN A 180 -15.12 -0.07 -10.13
C ASN A 180 -16.53 -0.67 -10.29
N GLY A 181 -17.06 -1.29 -9.23
CA GLY A 181 -18.41 -1.85 -9.20
C GLY A 181 -19.46 -0.78 -9.46
N TYR A 182 -19.36 0.35 -8.75
CA TYR A 182 -20.19 1.53 -8.97
C TYR A 182 -20.12 2.03 -10.42
N CYS A 183 -18.90 2.25 -10.93
CA CYS A 183 -18.65 2.74 -12.28
C CYS A 183 -19.24 1.84 -13.37
N THR A 184 -19.10 0.52 -13.23
CA THR A 184 -19.46 -0.44 -14.27
C THR A 184 -20.88 -0.98 -14.14
N GLY A 185 -21.52 -0.79 -12.98
CA GLY A 185 -22.79 -1.40 -12.61
C GLY A 185 -22.66 -2.86 -12.16
N ALA A 186 -21.50 -3.26 -11.65
CA ALA A 186 -21.29 -4.59 -11.09
C ALA A 186 -21.60 -4.59 -9.58
N ASN A 187 -22.37 -5.59 -9.14
CA ASN A 187 -22.75 -5.78 -7.74
C ASN A 187 -22.09 -7.01 -7.10
N LYS A 188 -21.20 -7.70 -7.83
CA LYS A 188 -20.41 -8.83 -7.33
C LYS A 188 -18.93 -8.61 -7.61
N GLY A 189 -18.12 -8.74 -6.56
CA GLY A 189 -16.66 -8.68 -6.61
C GLY A 189 -16.07 -10.06 -6.33
N LEU A 190 -15.02 -10.42 -7.05
CA LEU A 190 -14.22 -11.63 -6.83
C LEU A 190 -12.75 -11.24 -6.76
N ILE A 191 -12.04 -11.76 -5.76
CA ILE A 191 -10.59 -11.67 -5.66
C ILE A 191 -10.06 -13.07 -5.89
N TYR A 192 -9.32 -13.26 -6.98
CA TYR A 192 -8.62 -14.50 -7.24
C TYR A 192 -7.22 -14.41 -6.64
N ILE A 193 -6.99 -15.13 -5.56
CA ILE A 193 -5.71 -15.18 -4.84
C ILE A 193 -5.10 -16.56 -5.12
N ARG A 194 -3.81 -16.59 -5.43
CA ARG A 194 -3.05 -17.84 -5.58
C ARG A 194 -3.00 -18.63 -4.27
N ALA A 195 -2.63 -19.91 -4.33
CA ALA A 195 -2.62 -20.78 -3.15
C ALA A 195 -1.37 -20.59 -2.26
N GLU A 196 -0.30 -20.02 -2.83
CA GLU A 196 1.02 -19.81 -2.22
C GLU A 196 1.15 -18.48 -1.46
#